data_AF-A0A1B6IJ42-F1
#
_entry.id   AF-A0A1B6IJ42-F1
#
_cell.length_a   1.000
_cell.length_b   1.000
_cell.length_c   1.000
_cell.angle_alpha   90.00
_cell.angle_beta   90.00
_cell.angle_gamma   90.00
#
_symmetry.space_group_name_H-M   'P 1'
#
loop_
_entity.id
_entity.type
_entity.pdbx_description
1 polymer ?
#
loop_
_entity_poly.entity_id
_entity_poly.type
_entity_poly.pdbx_seq_one_letter_code
_entity_poly.pdbx_strand_id
1 'polypeptide(L)'
;TMEVYQNAMLLFLPIPAKSHYTFNLRDFARVIQGILLVPASRISEPEKMMRLWVHETFRVFYDRLVDQEDREKLFEVVKKACYHHIRTQMDKFLVDLIPEGETELQVEHLRSLFFGNYMEPDADPKIYDEVTDHILLIERMQYYLDEYNTLSRTQMSLVMFKFAIEHISRVSRILQQDNGHALLVGIGGSGRQSATKLATAMAQYVLFQIEIVRNYSMVEWREDVKKLLRRAGCDGKSQVFLFADSQIKDEAFIEDINMILNTGDVPNLYASDEKAEILEKMMDVARES
;
A
#
# COMPACT_ATOMS: atom_id res chain seq x y z
N THR A 1 13.12 -14.63 3.95
CA THR A 1 12.73 -13.94 2.69
C THR A 1 13.23 -14.64 1.44
N MET A 2 14.53 -14.95 1.33
CA MET A 2 15.11 -15.56 0.10
C MET A 2 14.42 -16.87 -0.29
N GLU A 3 14.22 -17.79 0.66
CA GLU A 3 13.51 -19.06 0.42
C GLU A 3 12.09 -18.82 -0.11
N VAL A 4 11.33 -17.90 0.51
CA VAL A 4 9.96 -17.56 0.08
C VAL A 4 9.95 -16.99 -1.34
N TYR A 5 10.86 -16.07 -1.65
CA TYR A 5 10.99 -15.48 -2.99
C TYR A 5 11.28 -16.54 -4.06
N GLN A 6 12.25 -17.44 -3.81
CA GLN A 6 12.60 -18.50 -4.74
C GLN A 6 11.42 -19.47 -4.95
N ASN A 7 10.74 -19.87 -3.88
CA ASN A 7 9.55 -20.73 -3.99
C ASN A 7 8.40 -20.01 -4.72
N ALA A 8 8.19 -18.72 -4.47
CA ALA A 8 7.16 -17.95 -5.15
C ALA A 8 7.38 -17.91 -6.68
N MET A 9 8.63 -17.71 -7.11
CA MET A 9 8.99 -17.76 -8.53
C MET A 9 8.77 -19.14 -9.18
N LEU A 10 8.93 -20.22 -8.42
CA LEU A 10 8.79 -21.59 -8.92
C LEU A 10 7.34 -22.07 -8.93
N LEU A 11 6.57 -21.70 -7.91
CA LEU A 11 5.21 -22.20 -7.68
C LEU A 11 4.15 -21.35 -8.37
N PHE A 12 4.33 -20.03 -8.42
CA PHE A 12 3.32 -19.09 -8.88
C PHE A 12 3.71 -18.52 -10.25
N LEU A 13 3.64 -19.38 -11.27
CA LEU A 13 3.99 -19.01 -12.63
C LEU A 13 2.87 -18.18 -13.28
N PRO A 14 3.22 -17.15 -14.08
CA PRO A 14 2.25 -16.36 -14.81
C PRO A 14 1.64 -17.21 -15.93
N ILE A 15 0.32 -17.40 -15.87
CA ILE A 15 -0.50 -18.05 -16.89
C ILE A 15 -1.60 -17.07 -17.35
N PRO A 16 -2.31 -17.28 -18.48
CA PRO A 16 -3.31 -16.32 -18.95
C PRO A 16 -4.36 -15.90 -17.91
N ALA A 17 -4.79 -16.83 -17.03
CA ALA A 17 -5.74 -16.53 -15.96
C ALA A 17 -5.12 -15.74 -14.77
N LYS A 18 -3.79 -15.74 -14.65
CA LYS A 18 -3.02 -15.19 -13.51
C LYS A 18 -1.77 -14.46 -14.02
N SER A 19 -1.91 -13.69 -15.09
CA SER A 19 -0.78 -13.06 -15.79
C SER A 19 0.01 -12.08 -14.93
N HIS A 20 -0.62 -11.55 -13.88
CA HIS A 20 -0.03 -10.65 -12.90
C HIS A 20 0.85 -11.36 -11.85
N TYR A 21 0.98 -12.69 -11.87
CA TYR A 21 1.87 -13.45 -10.99
C TYR A 21 3.34 -13.33 -11.43
N THR A 22 3.86 -12.11 -11.41
CA THR A 22 5.23 -11.78 -11.83
C THR A 22 6.05 -11.36 -10.63
N PHE A 23 6.94 -12.22 -10.14
CA PHE A 23 7.80 -11.91 -8.99
C PHE A 23 9.23 -11.59 -9.43
N ASN A 24 9.83 -10.55 -8.84
CA ASN A 24 11.21 -10.16 -9.11
C ASN A 24 11.94 -9.65 -7.86
N LEU A 25 13.21 -9.30 -7.98
CA LEU A 25 14.04 -8.89 -6.84
C LEU A 25 13.52 -7.64 -6.11
N ARG A 26 12.70 -6.79 -6.77
CA ARG A 26 12.04 -5.67 -6.09
C ARG A 26 11.05 -6.15 -5.05
N ASP A 27 10.40 -7.29 -5.25
CA ASP A 27 9.49 -7.87 -4.26
C ASP A 27 10.25 -8.33 -3.01
N PHE A 28 11.44 -8.93 -3.18
CA PHE A 28 12.34 -9.20 -2.05
C PHE A 28 12.67 -7.91 -1.28
N ALA A 29 13.07 -6.85 -2.00
CA ALA A 29 13.40 -5.56 -1.38
C ALA A 29 12.20 -4.95 -0.65
N ARG A 30 10.98 -5.05 -1.20
CA ARG A 30 9.75 -4.52 -0.59
C ARG A 30 9.40 -5.16 0.74
N VAL A 31 9.73 -6.45 0.94
CA VAL A 31 9.57 -7.09 2.25
C VAL A 31 10.51 -6.44 3.26
N ILE A 32 11.78 -6.24 2.89
CA ILE A 32 12.77 -5.61 3.78
C ILE A 32 12.39 -4.15 4.07
N GLN A 33 12.01 -3.39 3.05
CA GLN A 33 11.52 -2.01 3.21
C GLN A 33 10.29 -1.93 4.12
N GLY A 34 9.36 -2.89 4.00
CA GLY A 34 8.20 -2.99 4.88
C GLY A 34 8.58 -3.23 6.34
N ILE A 35 9.57 -4.08 6.59
CA ILE A 35 10.10 -4.32 7.95
C ILE A 35 10.74 -3.06 8.53
N LEU A 36 11.44 -2.29 7.69
CA LEU A 36 12.09 -1.04 8.09
C LEU A 36 11.11 0.09 8.43
N LEU A 37 9.81 -0.07 8.14
CA LEU A 37 8.79 0.90 8.58
C LEU A 37 8.62 0.92 10.10
N VAL A 38 8.88 -0.21 10.78
CA VAL A 38 8.80 -0.27 12.25
C VAL A 38 10.14 0.18 12.83
N PRO A 39 10.19 1.24 13.66
CA PRO A 39 11.43 1.65 14.32
C PRO A 39 11.98 0.55 15.23
N ALA A 40 13.30 0.40 15.27
CA ALA A 40 13.95 -0.61 16.12
C ALA A 40 13.58 -0.48 17.61
N SER A 41 13.30 0.74 18.09
CA SER A 41 12.83 1.00 19.46
C SER A 41 11.45 0.39 19.78
N ARG A 42 10.64 0.07 18.76
CA ARG A 42 9.33 -0.57 18.90
C ARG A 42 9.38 -2.08 18.80
N ILE A 43 10.52 -2.66 18.41
CA ILE A 43 10.76 -4.10 18.41
C ILE A 43 11.31 -4.49 19.78
N SER A 44 10.40 -4.63 20.75
CA SER A 44 10.73 -5.02 22.13
C SER A 44 11.04 -6.50 22.28
N GLU A 45 10.45 -7.34 21.42
CA GLU A 45 10.45 -8.80 21.54
C GLU A 45 10.81 -9.46 20.20
N PRO A 46 11.55 -10.59 20.22
CA PRO A 46 11.82 -11.36 19.02
C PRO A 46 10.56 -11.81 18.28
N GLU A 47 9.50 -12.22 19.00
CA GLU A 47 8.26 -12.65 18.36
C GLU A 47 7.64 -11.55 17.49
N LYS A 48 7.65 -10.30 17.95
CA LYS A 48 7.14 -9.15 17.18
C LYS A 48 7.85 -8.98 15.84
N MET A 49 9.17 -9.16 15.82
CA MET A 49 9.95 -9.15 14.57
C MET A 49 9.56 -10.30 13.63
N MET A 50 9.30 -11.49 14.18
CA MET A 50 8.85 -12.65 13.39
C MET A 50 7.46 -12.40 12.80
N ARG A 51 6.53 -11.84 13.59
CA ARG A 51 5.19 -11.46 13.17
C ARG A 51 5.21 -10.39 12.08
N LEU A 52 6.04 -9.35 12.25
CA LEU A 52 6.26 -8.32 11.24
C LEU A 52 6.77 -8.92 9.93
N TRP A 53 7.74 -9.85 9.99
CA TRP A 53 8.25 -10.52 8.81
C TRP A 53 7.17 -11.33 8.09
N VAL A 54 6.31 -12.06 8.82
CA VAL A 54 5.15 -12.77 8.25
C VAL A 54 4.19 -11.78 7.60
N HIS A 55 3.82 -10.71 8.30
CA HIS A 55 2.92 -9.67 7.78
C HIS A 55 3.44 -9.09 6.45
N GLU A 56 4.68 -8.62 6.41
CA GLU A 56 5.26 -7.98 5.22
C GLU A 56 5.44 -8.97 4.06
N THR A 57 5.75 -10.23 4.36
CA THR A 57 5.78 -11.30 3.35
C THR A 57 4.40 -11.50 2.73
N PHE A 58 3.33 -11.47 3.54
CA PHE A 58 1.96 -11.57 3.05
C PHE A 58 1.56 -10.34 2.22
N ARG A 59 1.85 -9.12 2.69
CA ARG A 59 1.52 -7.91 1.92
C ARG A 59 2.19 -7.88 0.54
N VAL A 60 3.39 -8.45 0.40
CA VAL A 60 4.12 -8.46 -0.87
C VAL A 60 3.72 -9.62 -1.79
N PHE A 61 3.62 -10.84 -1.26
CA PHE A 61 3.40 -12.04 -2.08
C PHE A 61 1.95 -12.51 -2.06
N TYR A 62 1.32 -12.55 -0.89
CA TYR A 62 -0.03 -13.12 -0.70
C TYR A 62 -1.11 -12.27 -1.35
N ASP A 63 -1.04 -10.94 -1.20
CA ASP A 63 -2.07 -10.02 -1.72
C ASP A 63 -2.20 -10.06 -3.25
N ARG A 64 -1.20 -10.61 -3.96
CA ARG A 64 -1.22 -10.81 -5.42
C ARG A 64 -1.95 -12.09 -5.82
N LEU A 65 -2.16 -13.04 -4.90
CA LEU A 65 -2.75 -14.35 -5.18
C LEU A 65 -4.29 -14.27 -5.17
N VAL A 66 -4.90 -14.84 -6.21
CA VAL A 66 -6.35 -14.82 -6.41
C VAL A 66 -7.04 -16.09 -5.93
N ASP A 67 -6.36 -17.24 -6.01
CA ASP A 67 -6.95 -18.54 -5.68
C ASP A 67 -6.58 -18.99 -4.26
N GLN A 68 -7.52 -19.68 -3.61
CA GLN A 68 -7.32 -20.22 -2.27
C GLN A 68 -6.19 -21.26 -2.23
N GLU A 69 -6.08 -22.11 -3.26
CA GLU A 69 -5.01 -23.12 -3.33
C GLU A 69 -3.61 -22.48 -3.37
N ASP A 70 -3.43 -21.38 -4.12
CA ASP A 70 -2.14 -20.68 -4.18
C ASP A 70 -1.82 -20.00 -2.84
N ARG A 71 -2.84 -19.44 -2.19
CA ARG A 71 -2.75 -18.80 -0.88
C ARG A 71 -2.32 -19.79 0.19
N GLU A 72 -2.87 -21.00 0.18
CA GLU A 72 -2.47 -22.11 1.06
C GLU A 72 -1.04 -22.56 0.77
N LYS A 73 -0.65 -22.70 -0.51
CA LYS A 73 0.73 -23.03 -0.88
C LYS A 73 1.73 -21.99 -0.35
N LEU A 74 1.42 -20.69 -0.48
CA LEU A 74 2.29 -19.64 0.05
C LEU A 74 2.36 -19.70 1.57
N PHE A 75 1.23 -19.92 2.24
CA PHE A 75 1.17 -20.09 3.70
C PHE A 75 2.11 -21.21 4.18
N GLU A 76 2.09 -22.36 3.51
CA GLU A 76 2.98 -23.49 3.81
C GLU A 76 4.46 -23.17 3.54
N VAL A 77 4.77 -22.44 2.47
CA VAL A 77 6.13 -21.96 2.19
C VAL A 77 6.63 -21.05 3.32
N VAL A 78 5.78 -20.15 3.82
CA VAL A 78 6.13 -19.25 4.94
C VAL A 78 6.31 -20.03 6.24
N LYS A 79 5.42 -21.00 6.56
CA LYS A 79 5.59 -21.90 7.72
C LYS A 79 6.93 -22.64 7.69
N LYS A 80 7.31 -23.19 6.54
CA LYS A 80 8.59 -23.88 6.35
C LYS A 80 9.77 -22.94 6.53
N ALA A 81 9.71 -21.74 5.95
CA ALA A 81 10.76 -20.74 6.12
C ALA A 81 10.95 -20.30 7.58
N CYS A 82 9.85 -20.13 8.34
CA CYS A 82 9.92 -19.91 9.79
C CYS A 82 10.65 -21.06 10.50
N TYR A 83 10.27 -22.29 10.21
CA TYR A 83 10.88 -23.46 10.84
C TYR A 83 12.38 -23.62 10.49
N HIS A 84 12.75 -23.44 9.22
CA HIS A 84 14.12 -23.63 8.74
C HIS A 84 15.07 -22.51 9.19
N HIS A 85 14.63 -21.26 9.14
CA HIS A 85 15.52 -20.10 9.29
C HIS A 85 15.30 -19.33 10.59
N ILE A 86 14.06 -19.20 11.05
CA ILE A 86 13.72 -18.56 12.34
C ILE A 86 13.82 -19.57 13.49
N ARG A 87 13.85 -20.88 13.18
CA ARG A 87 13.92 -22.00 14.13
C ARG A 87 12.75 -22.03 15.12
N THR A 88 11.62 -21.42 14.73
CA THR A 88 10.39 -21.37 15.52
C THR A 88 9.21 -21.70 14.62
N GLN A 89 8.28 -22.51 15.12
CA GLN A 89 7.03 -22.80 14.40
C GLN A 89 6.15 -21.55 14.38
N MET A 90 5.57 -21.26 13.23
CA MET A 90 4.74 -20.07 13.02
C MET A 90 3.57 -20.00 14.02
N ASP A 91 2.96 -21.15 14.29
CA ASP A 91 1.84 -21.33 15.22
C ASP A 91 2.18 -20.89 16.66
N LYS A 92 3.45 -20.93 17.07
CA LYS A 92 3.86 -20.57 18.44
C LYS A 92 3.83 -19.08 18.71
N PHE A 93 4.29 -18.27 17.76
CA PHE A 93 4.38 -16.81 17.91
C PHE A 93 3.16 -16.08 17.31
N LEU A 94 2.19 -16.82 16.75
CA LEU A 94 0.90 -16.34 16.24
C LEU A 94 -0.29 -17.04 16.92
N VAL A 95 -0.06 -17.59 18.12
CA VAL A 95 -1.06 -18.37 18.86
C VAL A 95 -2.31 -17.56 19.22
N ASP A 96 -2.13 -16.26 19.47
CA ASP A 96 -3.19 -15.28 19.74
C ASP A 96 -4.15 -15.07 18.56
N LEU A 97 -3.73 -15.41 17.33
CA LEU A 97 -4.58 -15.32 16.16
C LEU A 97 -5.45 -16.57 15.94
N ILE A 98 -5.17 -17.66 16.65
CA ILE A 98 -5.91 -18.92 16.54
C ILE A 98 -7.20 -18.79 17.37
N PRO A 99 -8.40 -18.88 16.75
CA PRO A 99 -9.67 -18.76 17.47
C PRO A 99 -9.87 -19.85 18.52
N GLU A 100 -10.67 -19.54 19.54
CA GLU A 100 -11.09 -20.55 20.53
C GLU A 100 -11.81 -21.72 19.85
N GLY A 101 -11.30 -22.93 20.05
CA GLY A 101 -11.83 -24.16 19.45
C GLY A 101 -11.00 -24.70 18.29
N GLU A 102 -10.04 -23.93 17.78
CA GLU A 102 -9.09 -24.39 16.77
C GLU A 102 -7.72 -24.69 17.40
N THR A 103 -7.00 -25.65 16.83
CA THR A 103 -5.69 -26.10 17.34
C THR A 103 -4.52 -25.72 16.45
N GLU A 104 -4.79 -25.36 15.19
CA GLU A 104 -3.76 -25.11 14.19
C GLU A 104 -3.96 -23.75 13.54
N LEU A 105 -2.84 -23.10 13.21
CA LEU A 105 -2.89 -21.84 12.48
C LEU A 105 -3.28 -22.11 11.03
N GLN A 106 -4.32 -21.42 10.57
CA GLN A 106 -4.79 -21.41 9.18
C GLN A 106 -4.48 -20.07 8.52
N VAL A 107 -4.59 -20.04 7.19
CA VAL A 107 -4.28 -18.85 6.40
C VAL A 107 -5.25 -17.70 6.68
N GLU A 108 -6.51 -18.00 6.99
CA GLU A 108 -7.56 -17.04 7.35
C GLU A 108 -7.24 -16.28 8.65
N HIS A 109 -6.53 -16.91 9.59
CA HIS A 109 -6.16 -16.30 10.88
C HIS A 109 -5.20 -15.12 10.68
N LEU A 110 -4.34 -15.18 9.66
CA LEU A 110 -3.40 -14.10 9.33
C LEU A 110 -4.09 -12.82 8.84
N ARG A 111 -5.39 -12.89 8.51
CA ARG A 111 -6.21 -11.69 8.22
C ARG A 111 -6.47 -10.82 9.46
N SER A 112 -6.18 -11.35 10.64
CA SER A 112 -6.18 -10.59 11.90
C SER A 112 -4.79 -10.06 12.27
N LEU A 113 -3.74 -10.35 11.49
CA LEU A 113 -2.41 -9.79 11.74
C LEU A 113 -2.31 -8.40 11.09
N PHE A 114 -2.42 -7.35 11.89
CA PHE A 114 -2.41 -5.96 11.42
C PHE A 114 -1.15 -5.23 11.85
N PHE A 115 -0.57 -4.48 10.91
CA PHE A 115 0.40 -3.44 11.18
C PHE A 115 -0.07 -2.13 10.54
N GLY A 116 0.21 -1.00 11.19
CA GLY A 116 -0.25 0.31 10.75
C GLY A 116 0.24 1.45 11.63
N ASN A 117 0.18 2.67 11.09
CA ASN A 117 0.55 3.90 11.80
C ASN A 117 -0.67 4.73 12.22
N TYR A 118 -1.85 4.14 12.25
CA TYR A 118 -3.12 4.85 12.42
C TYR A 118 -3.72 4.72 13.82
N MET A 119 -3.09 3.99 14.75
CA MET A 119 -3.66 3.78 16.09
C MET A 119 -3.64 5.03 16.98
N GLU A 120 -2.72 5.97 16.71
CA GLU A 120 -2.58 7.23 17.43
C GLU A 120 -2.80 8.40 16.45
N PRO A 121 -4.04 8.90 16.32
CA PRO A 121 -4.36 9.93 15.32
C PRO A 121 -3.61 11.25 15.50
N ASP A 122 -3.32 11.61 16.75
CA ASP A 122 -2.69 12.88 17.14
C ASP A 122 -1.16 12.78 17.26
N ALA A 123 -0.57 11.61 16.99
CA ALA A 123 0.88 11.42 17.06
C ALA A 123 1.59 12.11 15.89
N ASP A 124 2.72 12.76 16.20
CA ASP A 124 3.63 13.35 15.21
C ASP A 124 5.09 13.02 15.59
N PRO A 125 5.79 12.14 14.85
CA PRO A 125 5.32 11.39 13.69
C PRO A 125 4.42 10.20 14.09
N LYS A 126 3.50 9.82 13.19
CA LYS A 126 2.75 8.56 13.32
C LYS A 126 3.65 7.35 13.09
N ILE A 127 3.69 6.42 14.04
CA ILE A 127 4.61 5.27 14.01
C ILE A 127 3.91 4.03 13.48
N TYR A 128 4.47 3.41 12.43
CA TYR A 128 4.00 2.10 11.94
C TYR A 128 4.35 1.01 12.94
N ASP A 129 3.33 0.32 13.46
CA ASP A 129 3.51 -0.69 14.50
C ASP A 129 2.43 -1.78 14.45
N GLU A 130 2.62 -2.85 15.22
CA GLU A 130 1.64 -3.93 15.36
C GLU A 130 0.36 -3.44 16.06
N VAL A 131 -0.79 -3.88 15.54
CA VAL A 131 -2.11 -3.61 16.13
C VAL A 131 -2.66 -4.88 16.76
N THR A 132 -2.65 -4.92 18.09
CA THR A 132 -3.11 -6.07 18.88
C THR A 132 -4.56 -5.97 19.34
N ASP A 133 -5.08 -4.75 19.51
CA ASP A 133 -6.47 -4.51 19.94
C ASP A 133 -7.37 -4.21 18.73
N HIS A 134 -8.14 -5.22 18.32
CA HIS A 134 -9.07 -5.11 17.19
C HIS A 134 -10.31 -4.25 17.50
N ILE A 135 -10.75 -4.17 18.75
CA ILE A 135 -11.89 -3.34 19.13
C ILE A 135 -11.48 -1.88 19.00
N LEU A 136 -10.33 -1.53 19.59
CA LEU A 136 -9.75 -0.20 19.45
C LEU A 136 -9.45 0.14 17.99
N LEU A 137 -8.99 -0.82 17.18
CA LEU A 137 -8.80 -0.61 15.74
C LEU A 137 -10.08 -0.16 15.03
N ILE A 138 -11.21 -0.81 15.31
CA ILE A 138 -12.51 -0.46 14.72
C ILE A 138 -12.90 0.96 15.15
N GLU A 139 -12.77 1.29 16.44
CA GLU A 139 -13.05 2.62 16.98
C GLU A 139 -12.17 3.70 16.31
N ARG A 140 -10.88 3.44 16.13
CA ARG A 140 -9.95 4.37 15.45
C ARG A 140 -10.30 4.55 13.97
N MET A 141 -10.66 3.49 13.26
CA MET A 141 -11.10 3.59 11.87
C MET A 141 -12.41 4.38 11.72
N GLN A 142 -13.33 4.21 12.66
CA GLN A 142 -14.56 5.00 12.71
C GLN A 142 -14.27 6.48 12.97
N TYR A 143 -13.37 6.78 13.91
CA TYR A 143 -12.91 8.15 14.17
C TYR A 143 -12.37 8.83 12.91
N TYR A 144 -11.50 8.18 12.15
CA TYR A 144 -10.99 8.77 10.89
C TYR A 144 -12.07 8.98 9.84
N LEU A 145 -13.08 8.11 9.77
CA LEU A 145 -14.21 8.29 8.86
C LEU A 145 -15.03 9.51 9.24
N ASP A 146 -15.30 9.70 10.54
CA ASP A 146 -16.07 10.82 11.06
C ASP A 146 -15.33 12.15 10.86
N GLU A 147 -14.02 12.18 11.11
CA GLU A 147 -13.14 13.32 10.81
C GLU A 147 -13.16 13.66 9.32
N TYR A 148 -13.01 12.66 8.44
CA TYR A 148 -13.09 12.85 7.00
C TYR A 148 -14.45 13.45 6.60
N ASN A 149 -15.55 12.93 7.15
CA ASN A 149 -16.92 13.36 6.83
C ASN A 149 -17.24 14.76 7.36
N THR A 150 -16.54 15.20 8.41
CA THR A 150 -16.66 16.55 8.96
C THR A 150 -15.95 17.58 8.08
N LEU A 151 -14.78 17.22 7.54
CA LEU A 151 -13.96 18.12 6.71
C LEU A 151 -14.34 18.10 5.22
N SER A 152 -14.85 16.97 4.73
CA SER A 152 -15.15 16.76 3.31
C SER A 152 -16.56 17.17 2.94
N ARG A 153 -16.71 17.79 1.75
CA ARG A 153 -18.02 18.08 1.16
C ARG A 153 -18.74 16.81 0.70
N THR A 154 -17.99 15.74 0.42
CA THR A 154 -18.52 14.50 -0.13
C THR A 154 -18.35 13.40 0.91
N GLN A 155 -19.37 13.24 1.74
CA GLN A 155 -19.37 12.27 2.83
C GLN A 155 -19.34 10.83 2.31
N MET A 156 -18.64 9.96 3.04
CA MET A 156 -18.56 8.53 2.83
C MET A 156 -19.38 7.80 3.90
N SER A 157 -20.35 7.02 3.47
CA SER A 157 -21.11 6.11 4.35
C SER A 157 -20.47 4.72 4.33
N LEU A 158 -19.27 4.59 4.89
CA LEU A 158 -18.58 3.31 5.04
C LEU A 158 -18.98 2.63 6.36
N VAL A 159 -19.19 1.33 6.30
CA VAL A 159 -19.33 0.50 7.50
C VAL A 159 -17.96 -0.10 7.82
N MET A 160 -17.46 0.09 9.04
CA MET A 160 -16.15 -0.40 9.48
C MET A 160 -16.21 -1.85 9.96
N PHE A 161 -16.34 -2.78 9.02
CA PHE A 161 -16.16 -4.21 9.26
C PHE A 161 -14.76 -4.68 8.86
N LYS A 162 -14.35 -5.86 9.34
CA LYS A 162 -12.99 -6.40 9.19
C LYS A 162 -12.42 -6.26 7.78
N PHE A 163 -13.17 -6.62 6.76
CA PHE A 163 -12.69 -6.56 5.37
C PHE A 163 -12.45 -5.13 4.87
N ALA A 164 -13.29 -4.16 5.27
CA ALA A 164 -13.05 -2.76 4.95
C ALA A 164 -11.76 -2.26 5.59
N ILE A 165 -11.54 -2.59 6.87
CA ILE A 165 -10.33 -2.26 7.62
C ILE A 165 -9.10 -2.90 6.97
N GLU A 166 -9.16 -4.19 6.62
CA GLU A 166 -8.08 -4.87 5.88
C GLU A 166 -7.66 -4.09 4.62
N HIS A 167 -8.62 -3.63 3.81
CA HIS A 167 -8.32 -2.87 2.60
C HIS A 167 -7.75 -1.48 2.88
N ILE A 168 -8.31 -0.76 3.86
CA ILE A 168 -7.79 0.55 4.27
C ILE A 168 -6.35 0.39 4.78
N SER A 169 -6.08 -0.60 5.64
CA SER A 169 -4.75 -0.90 6.17
C SER A 169 -3.75 -1.24 5.06
N ARG A 170 -4.15 -2.02 4.05
CA ARG A 170 -3.29 -2.31 2.88
C ARG A 170 -2.92 -1.05 2.11
N VAL A 171 -3.89 -0.18 1.82
CA VAL A 171 -3.62 1.09 1.13
C VAL A 171 -2.74 1.98 2.00
N SER A 172 -3.06 2.12 3.30
CA SER A 172 -2.27 2.89 4.25
C SER A 172 -0.81 2.42 4.29
N ARG A 173 -0.55 1.10 4.32
CA ARG A 173 0.80 0.53 4.28
C ARG A 173 1.53 0.86 2.98
N ILE A 174 0.84 0.86 1.85
CA ILE A 174 1.45 1.20 0.55
C ILE A 174 1.84 2.68 0.50
N LEU A 175 1.02 3.58 1.07
CA LEU A 175 1.31 5.02 1.13
C LEU A 175 2.51 5.38 2.02
N GLN A 176 2.91 4.48 2.91
CA GLN A 176 4.12 4.63 3.73
C GLN A 176 5.40 4.18 3.00
N GLN A 177 5.29 3.54 1.84
CA GLN A 177 6.46 3.15 1.05
C GLN A 177 6.83 4.22 0.03
N ASP A 178 8.14 4.45 -0.11
CA ASP A 178 8.68 5.25 -1.20
C ASP A 178 8.27 4.65 -2.55
N ASN A 179 7.82 5.49 -3.47
CA ASN A 179 7.28 5.08 -4.76
C ASN A 179 6.15 4.04 -4.66
N GLY A 180 5.40 4.05 -3.56
CA GLY A 180 4.27 3.16 -3.30
C GLY A 180 3.15 3.36 -4.31
N HIS A 181 2.77 2.28 -4.99
CA HIS A 181 1.66 2.26 -5.94
C HIS A 181 0.88 0.96 -5.82
N ALA A 182 -0.40 1.02 -6.14
CA ALA A 182 -1.32 -0.12 -6.06
C ALA A 182 -2.29 -0.12 -7.24
N LEU A 183 -2.44 -1.29 -7.87
CA LEU A 183 -3.56 -1.54 -8.77
C LEU A 183 -4.68 -2.22 -7.98
N LEU A 184 -5.75 -1.48 -7.71
CA LEU A 184 -6.89 -2.00 -6.94
C LEU A 184 -7.86 -2.71 -7.88
N VAL A 185 -7.85 -4.04 -7.88
CA VAL A 185 -8.73 -4.87 -8.72
C VAL A 185 -9.90 -5.39 -7.91
N GLY A 186 -11.12 -5.32 -8.46
CA GLY A 186 -12.33 -5.80 -7.81
C GLY A 186 -13.58 -5.44 -8.59
N ILE A 187 -14.72 -6.00 -8.20
CA ILE A 187 -16.03 -5.66 -8.77
C ILE A 187 -16.43 -4.21 -8.43
N GLY A 188 -17.26 -3.60 -9.27
CA GLY A 188 -17.85 -2.29 -8.99
C GLY A 188 -18.58 -2.27 -7.65
N GLY A 189 -18.49 -1.17 -6.90
CA GLY A 189 -19.15 -1.04 -5.59
C GLY A 189 -18.41 -1.68 -4.40
N SER A 190 -17.26 -2.34 -4.61
CA SER A 190 -16.43 -2.94 -3.55
C SER A 190 -15.75 -1.95 -2.59
N GLY A 191 -15.95 -0.64 -2.76
CA GLY A 191 -15.40 0.38 -1.86
C GLY A 191 -13.93 0.77 -2.11
N ARG A 192 -13.28 0.27 -3.18
CA ARG A 192 -11.88 0.58 -3.54
C ARG A 192 -11.56 2.09 -3.49
N GLN A 193 -12.40 2.90 -4.14
CA GLN A 193 -12.20 4.36 -4.18
C GLN A 193 -12.31 4.99 -2.79
N SER A 194 -13.30 4.57 -2.01
CA SER A 194 -13.56 5.08 -0.66
C SER A 194 -12.44 4.69 0.32
N ALA A 195 -11.94 3.45 0.23
CA ALA A 195 -10.81 2.98 1.02
C ALA A 195 -9.54 3.81 0.71
N THR A 196 -9.27 4.10 -0.57
CA THR A 196 -8.14 4.97 -0.95
C THR A 196 -8.30 6.38 -0.42
N LYS A 197 -9.49 6.98 -0.55
CA LYS A 197 -9.77 8.33 -0.04
C LYS A 197 -9.55 8.40 1.47
N LEU A 198 -10.04 7.42 2.22
CA LEU A 198 -9.87 7.38 3.66
C LEU A 198 -8.41 7.21 4.05
N ALA A 199 -7.70 6.22 3.48
CA ALA A 199 -6.28 5.99 3.75
C ALA A 199 -5.42 7.22 3.42
N THR A 200 -5.75 7.93 2.33
CA THR A 200 -5.10 9.20 1.94
C THR A 200 -5.29 10.27 3.01
N ALA A 201 -6.52 10.42 3.52
CA ALA A 201 -6.83 11.38 4.57
C ALA A 201 -6.18 11.03 5.91
N MET A 202 -6.13 9.74 6.28
CA MET A 202 -5.45 9.24 7.48
C MET A 202 -3.95 9.58 7.48
N ALA A 203 -3.33 9.48 6.30
CA ALA A 203 -1.93 9.85 6.06
C ALA A 203 -1.71 11.36 5.90
N GLN A 204 -2.77 12.18 5.94
CA GLN A 204 -2.73 13.63 5.69
C GLN A 204 -2.15 14.00 4.32
N TYR A 205 -2.26 13.11 3.34
CA TYR A 205 -1.82 13.36 1.97
C TYR A 205 -2.90 14.09 1.19
N VAL A 206 -2.50 14.87 0.19
CA VAL A 206 -3.43 15.55 -0.71
C VAL A 206 -3.88 14.57 -1.80
N LEU A 207 -5.20 14.34 -1.87
CA LEU A 207 -5.78 13.52 -2.94
C LEU A 207 -5.82 14.32 -4.25
N PHE A 208 -5.21 13.78 -5.30
CA PHE A 208 -5.29 14.30 -6.66
C PHE A 208 -6.13 13.36 -7.52
N GLN A 209 -7.19 13.88 -8.15
CA GLN A 209 -8.04 13.19 -9.10
C GLN A 209 -8.25 14.09 -10.31
N ILE A 210 -8.17 13.51 -11.50
CA ILE A 210 -8.50 14.24 -12.72
C ILE A 210 -10.02 14.24 -12.96
N GLU A 211 -10.52 15.28 -13.61
CA GLU A 211 -11.92 15.36 -14.02
C GLU A 211 -12.03 15.30 -15.54
N ILE A 212 -12.56 14.18 -16.03
CA ILE A 212 -12.70 13.96 -17.46
C ILE A 212 -13.92 14.73 -17.99
N VAL A 213 -13.65 15.90 -18.58
CA VAL A 213 -14.65 16.68 -19.32
C VAL A 213 -14.77 16.21 -20.79
N ARG A 214 -15.80 16.66 -21.51
CA ARG A 214 -16.09 16.22 -22.90
C ARG A 214 -14.85 16.33 -23.81
N ASN A 215 -14.12 17.43 -23.74
CA ASN A 215 -12.97 17.72 -24.60
C ASN A 215 -11.61 17.40 -23.95
N TYR A 216 -11.57 16.55 -22.93
CA TYR A 216 -10.32 16.14 -22.28
C TYR A 216 -9.46 15.30 -23.23
N SER A 217 -8.29 15.84 -23.58
CA SER A 217 -7.31 15.28 -24.53
C SER A 217 -5.95 15.07 -23.86
N MET A 218 -4.95 14.65 -24.65
CA MET A 218 -3.56 14.54 -24.19
C MET A 218 -2.97 15.86 -23.68
N VAL A 219 -3.47 17.01 -24.16
CA VAL A 219 -3.00 18.32 -23.69
C VAL A 219 -3.41 18.55 -22.23
N GLU A 220 -4.71 18.39 -21.92
CA GLU A 220 -5.21 18.52 -20.55
C GLU A 220 -4.59 17.49 -19.60
N TRP A 221 -4.42 16.25 -20.07
CA TRP A 221 -3.72 15.20 -19.34
C TRP A 221 -2.31 15.59 -18.93
N ARG A 222 -1.49 16.06 -19.88
CA ARG A 222 -0.11 16.45 -19.58
C ARG A 222 -0.05 17.65 -18.64
N GLU A 223 -0.98 18.60 -18.75
CA GLU A 223 -1.08 19.71 -17.81
C GLU A 223 -1.46 19.26 -16.40
N ASP A 224 -2.34 18.28 -16.24
CA ASP A 224 -2.67 17.71 -14.93
C ASP A 224 -1.52 16.88 -14.34
N VAL A 225 -0.78 16.13 -15.17
CA VAL A 225 0.45 15.45 -14.77
C VAL A 225 1.52 16.45 -14.32
N LYS A 226 1.71 17.56 -15.04
CA LYS A 226 2.61 18.64 -14.61
C LYS A 226 2.22 19.20 -13.25
N LYS A 227 0.93 19.49 -13.03
CA LYS A 227 0.44 19.99 -11.73
C LYS A 227 0.71 18.99 -10.61
N LEU A 228 0.45 17.71 -10.86
CA LEU A 228 0.70 16.63 -9.91
C LEU A 228 2.19 16.60 -9.51
N LEU A 229 3.09 16.52 -10.50
CA LEU A 229 4.54 16.42 -10.28
C LEU A 229 5.13 17.69 -9.66
N ARG A 230 4.71 18.89 -10.10
CA ARG A 230 5.15 20.17 -9.51
C ARG A 230 4.74 20.28 -8.05
N ARG A 231 3.51 19.91 -7.68
CA ARG A 231 3.07 19.94 -6.28
C ARG A 231 3.82 18.92 -5.40
N ALA A 232 4.15 17.76 -5.95
CA ALA A 232 4.88 16.73 -5.23
C ALA A 232 6.35 17.11 -5.04
N GLY A 233 7.00 17.61 -6.10
CA GLY A 233 8.41 18.00 -6.08
C GLY A 233 8.62 19.40 -5.52
N CYS A 234 8.12 20.43 -6.20
CA CYS A 234 8.39 21.84 -5.88
C CYS A 234 7.72 22.31 -4.57
N ASP A 235 6.48 21.91 -4.32
CA ASP A 235 5.76 22.35 -3.11
C ASP A 235 6.03 21.43 -1.90
N GLY A 236 6.75 20.32 -2.10
CA GLY A 236 7.03 19.31 -1.06
C GLY A 236 5.78 18.66 -0.48
N LYS A 237 4.65 18.67 -1.18
CA LYS A 237 3.37 18.14 -0.67
C LYS A 237 3.21 16.68 -1.02
N SER A 238 3.12 15.81 -0.02
CA SER A 238 2.76 14.42 -0.18
C SER A 238 1.37 14.28 -0.81
N GLN A 239 1.29 13.54 -1.93
CA GLN A 239 0.09 13.42 -2.74
C GLN A 239 -0.23 11.97 -3.08
N VAL A 240 -1.52 11.68 -3.25
CA VAL A 240 -2.01 10.42 -3.81
C VAL A 240 -2.75 10.70 -5.10
N PHE A 241 -2.21 10.19 -6.21
CA PHE A 241 -2.92 10.21 -7.48
C PHE A 241 -3.88 9.02 -7.56
N LEU A 242 -5.19 9.29 -7.54
CA LEU A 242 -6.21 8.27 -7.70
C LEU A 242 -6.80 8.34 -9.11
N PHE A 243 -6.52 7.29 -9.88
CA PHE A 243 -6.88 7.16 -11.28
C PHE A 243 -7.73 5.89 -11.50
N ALA A 244 -8.92 6.07 -12.06
CA ALA A 244 -9.90 5.02 -12.31
C ALA A 244 -9.93 4.61 -13.78
N ASP A 245 -10.38 3.38 -14.04
CA ASP A 245 -10.58 2.83 -15.38
C ASP A 245 -11.51 3.69 -16.25
N SER A 246 -12.59 4.21 -15.67
CA SER A 246 -13.51 5.15 -16.33
C SER A 246 -12.86 6.46 -16.80
N GLN A 247 -11.66 6.79 -16.31
CA GLN A 247 -10.92 7.98 -16.70
C GLN A 247 -9.90 7.73 -17.83
N ILE A 248 -9.70 6.47 -18.22
CA ILE A 248 -8.79 6.09 -19.32
C ILE A 248 -9.50 6.35 -20.65
N LYS A 249 -9.22 7.50 -21.26
CA LYS A 249 -9.71 7.86 -22.60
C LYS A 249 -8.75 7.46 -23.71
N ASP A 250 -7.46 7.45 -23.41
CA ASP A 250 -6.38 7.17 -24.34
C ASP A 250 -5.36 6.26 -23.65
N GLU A 251 -4.83 5.27 -24.37
CA GLU A 251 -3.82 4.34 -23.86
C GLU A 251 -2.53 5.08 -23.47
N ALA A 252 -2.23 6.20 -24.14
CA ALA A 252 -1.06 7.02 -23.84
C ALA A 252 -1.07 7.62 -22.41
N PHE A 253 -2.24 7.71 -21.75
CA PHE A 253 -2.29 8.10 -20.33
C PHE A 253 -1.59 7.07 -19.45
N ILE A 254 -1.78 5.78 -19.75
CA ILE A 254 -1.17 4.67 -19.01
C ILE A 254 0.34 4.61 -19.29
N GLU A 255 0.75 4.92 -20.53
CA GLU A 255 2.18 5.01 -20.87
C GLU A 255 2.89 6.10 -20.05
N ASP A 256 2.30 7.29 -19.94
CA ASP A 256 2.83 8.38 -19.12
C ASP A 256 2.90 7.98 -17.63
N ILE A 257 1.87 7.33 -17.08
CA ILE A 257 1.90 6.79 -15.70
C ILE A 257 3.04 5.78 -15.54
N ASN A 258 3.23 4.88 -16.51
CA ASN A 258 4.28 3.87 -16.47
C ASN A 258 5.68 4.51 -16.49
N MET A 259 5.86 5.62 -17.22
CA MET A 259 7.12 6.38 -17.17
C MET A 259 7.32 7.01 -15.79
N ILE A 260 6.30 7.63 -15.19
CA ILE A 260 6.39 8.17 -13.83
C ILE A 260 6.79 7.08 -12.83
N LEU A 261 6.19 5.89 -12.90
CA LEU A 261 6.48 4.79 -11.97
C LEU A 261 7.89 4.19 -12.14
N ASN A 262 8.48 4.23 -13.35
CA ASN A 262 9.79 3.64 -13.60
C ASN A 262 10.94 4.64 -13.52
N THR A 263 10.73 5.88 -13.98
CA THR A 263 11.78 6.91 -14.11
C THR A 263 11.50 8.16 -13.29
N GLY A 264 10.30 8.32 -12.73
CA GLY A 264 9.90 9.52 -11.99
C GLY A 264 9.63 10.74 -12.87
N ASP A 265 9.59 10.58 -14.20
CA ASP A 265 9.43 11.67 -15.16
C ASP A 265 8.70 11.21 -16.43
N VAL A 266 8.10 12.15 -17.15
CA VAL A 266 7.50 11.94 -18.48
C VAL A 266 8.32 12.69 -19.53
N PRO A 267 8.82 12.03 -20.58
CA PRO A 267 9.63 12.68 -21.61
C PRO A 267 8.90 13.83 -22.31
N ASN A 268 9.62 14.93 -22.51
CA ASN A 268 9.10 16.15 -23.17
C ASN A 268 7.84 16.72 -22.51
N LEU A 269 7.70 16.55 -21.19
CA LEU A 269 6.59 17.13 -20.43
C LEU A 269 6.77 18.65 -20.29
N TYR A 270 7.96 19.10 -19.88
CA TYR A 270 8.24 20.51 -19.58
C TYR A 270 8.99 21.23 -20.71
N ALA A 271 8.64 22.49 -20.95
CA ALA A 271 9.41 23.41 -21.78
C ALA A 271 10.71 23.87 -21.09
N SER A 272 11.63 24.49 -21.83
CA SER A 272 12.96 24.86 -21.32
C SER A 272 12.92 25.88 -20.17
N ASP A 273 11.99 26.82 -20.23
CA ASP A 273 11.69 27.81 -19.19
C ASP A 273 11.10 27.15 -17.94
N GLU A 274 10.14 26.23 -18.11
CA GLU A 274 9.58 25.45 -17.00
C GLU A 274 10.64 24.61 -16.28
N LYS A 275 11.59 24.02 -17.04
CA LYS A 275 12.72 23.27 -16.46
C LYS A 275 13.64 24.17 -15.64
N ALA A 276 13.89 25.39 -16.10
CA ALA A 276 14.70 26.35 -15.35
C ALA A 276 14.03 26.72 -14.01
N GLU A 277 12.71 26.95 -14.01
CA GLU A 277 11.94 27.23 -12.80
C GLU A 277 11.99 26.06 -11.80
N ILE A 278 11.84 24.82 -12.28
CA ILE A 278 11.92 23.62 -11.44
C ILE A 278 13.33 23.49 -10.83
N LEU A 279 14.38 23.69 -11.64
CA LEU A 279 15.76 23.62 -11.15
C LEU A 279 16.04 24.66 -10.07
N GLU A 280 15.56 25.89 -10.23
CA GLU A 280 15.69 26.94 -9.22
C GLU A 280 15.05 26.53 -7.90
N LYS A 281 13.80 26.06 -7.92
CA LYS A 281 13.10 25.58 -6.71
C LYS A 281 13.78 24.38 -6.07
N MET A 282 14.26 23.43 -6.88
CA MET A 282 14.96 22.25 -6.36
C MET A 282 16.32 22.59 -5.75
N MET A 283 17.02 23.62 -6.25
CA MET A 283 18.23 24.11 -5.61
C MET A 283 17.95 24.70 -4.23
N ASP A 284 16.82 25.39 -4.04
CA ASP A 284 16.44 25.92 -2.74
C ASP A 284 16.12 24.79 -1.75
N VAL A 285 15.32 23.80 -2.17
CA VAL A 285 15.04 22.60 -1.35
C VAL A 285 16.33 21.86 -0.96
N ALA A 286 17.26 21.68 -1.91
CA ALA A 286 18.53 20.99 -1.66
C ALA A 286 19.49 21.76 -0.75
N ARG A 287 19.30 23.08 -0.57
CA ARG A 287 20.07 23.89 0.39
C ARG A 287 19.49 23.82 1.80
N GLU A 288 18.20 23.57 1.93
CA GLU A 288 17.47 23.50 3.19
C GLU A 288 17.47 22.09 3.82
N SER A 289 17.75 21.05 3.02
CA SER A 289 17.88 19.65 3.45
C SER A 289 19.28 19.31 4.00
#